data_AF-A0A957F822-F1
#
_entry.id   AF-A0A957F822-F1
#
_cell.length_a   1.000
_cell.length_b   1.000
_cell.length_c   1.000
_cell.angle_alpha   90.00
_cell.angle_beta   90.00
_cell.angle_gamma   90.00
#
_symmetry.space_group_name_H-M   'P 1'
#
loop_
_entity.id
_entity.type
_entity.pdbx_description
1 polymer ?
#
loop_
_entity_poly.entity_id
_entity_poly.type
_entity_poly.pdbx_seq_one_letter_code
_entity_poly.pdbx_strand_id
1 'polypeptide(L)'
;THGLPDMVVCCRLAAYEAAVQQQGVRLLLSGAVAIRPLTTQQIRQQLPRPLAELVFRDAALLEMAQSPLTLAMLRVALRVEPGRPAAAPPPARDDLFAQYVRGVLDRQYGKGHAPVAQDELTRQLRWLARQMERHNQSIFLIEQLQPSWLANGRWRWAYLLAAHALLPAILGLLVMGSFVELIRINPPYVEVNFLSHLAAWLGLESLPGRRLLVLFGLNLFAGLLSTVVTGLFFGWRRRRGDAARLNRRLGGVQLLGAAGVAGVAVMLPVAQTDTAVLALFLGGMAALGLALTFGGVSYGYSFRSEIRLRGPLKWSWRNGMLFGAGGMALSLAWSGVIWLRDPTAVSAWLNMLNMGLLFFLLGGLSDKQLQSEARPNEGMRIAGRNALLALVVTAVPAVVLTAVTVNFQSGVYTGIMVGVLAGTVHGFNDLGKHAILRLLLWRRQQTSLRYARLLDWAADCLLLQKVGGGYTFRHRLLQAYFADRRA
;
A
#
# COMPACT_ATOMS: atom_id res chain seq x y z
N THR A 1 -30.27 -31.63 1.28
CA THR A 1 -29.31 -30.95 2.18
C THR A 1 -27.91 -31.40 1.81
N HIS A 2 -27.20 -30.65 0.98
CA HIS A 2 -25.81 -30.96 0.63
C HIS A 2 -24.93 -30.66 1.85
N GLY A 3 -24.58 -31.69 2.63
CA GLY A 3 -23.56 -31.58 3.67
C GLY A 3 -22.24 -31.18 3.02
N LEU A 4 -21.60 -30.13 3.54
CA LEU A 4 -20.25 -29.73 3.14
C LEU A 4 -19.33 -30.95 3.31
N PRO A 5 -18.71 -31.49 2.24
CA PRO A 5 -17.81 -32.62 2.37
C PRO A 5 -16.57 -32.22 3.19
N ASP A 6 -16.19 -33.10 4.11
CA ASP A 6 -14.87 -33.26 4.74
C ASP A 6 -14.13 -31.97 5.17
N MET A 7 -14.72 -31.24 6.11
CA MET A 7 -14.05 -30.11 6.77
C MET A 7 -13.24 -30.59 7.99
N VAL A 8 -11.91 -30.45 7.91
CA VAL A 8 -11.00 -30.66 9.05
C VAL A 8 -10.57 -29.31 9.61
N VAL A 9 -10.78 -29.12 10.91
CA VAL A 9 -10.37 -27.90 11.63
C VAL A 9 -9.22 -28.24 12.58
N CYS A 10 -8.05 -27.64 12.34
CA CYS A 10 -6.88 -27.79 13.22
C CYS A 10 -6.80 -26.62 14.21
N CYS A 11 -6.74 -26.91 15.50
CA CYS A 11 -6.59 -25.90 16.55
C CYS A 11 -5.67 -26.40 17.66
N ARG A 12 -5.32 -25.52 18.60
CA ARG A 12 -4.61 -25.91 19.82
C ARG A 12 -5.62 -26.38 20.85
N LEU A 13 -5.33 -27.50 21.52
CA LEU A 13 -6.19 -28.08 22.54
C LEU A 13 -6.59 -27.05 23.62
N ALA A 14 -5.61 -26.34 24.20
CA ALA A 14 -5.87 -25.31 25.21
C ALA A 14 -6.75 -24.15 24.71
N ALA A 15 -6.65 -23.78 23.43
CA ALA A 15 -7.48 -22.71 22.86
C ALA A 15 -8.93 -23.18 22.64
N TYR A 16 -9.11 -24.45 22.26
CA TYR A 16 -10.43 -25.07 22.14
C TYR A 16 -11.09 -25.23 23.50
N GLU A 17 -10.37 -25.76 24.49
CA GLU A 17 -10.87 -25.90 25.87
C GLU A 17 -11.27 -24.55 26.47
N ALA A 18 -10.45 -23.51 26.29
CA ALA A 18 -10.78 -22.16 26.72
C ALA A 18 -12.03 -21.60 26.03
N ALA A 19 -12.20 -21.81 24.72
CA ALA A 19 -13.38 -21.37 23.99
C ALA A 19 -14.65 -22.11 24.45
N VAL A 20 -14.56 -23.41 24.71
CA VAL A 20 -15.66 -24.21 25.26
C VAL A 20 -16.03 -23.74 26.66
N GLN A 21 -15.04 -23.48 27.54
CA GLN A 21 -15.27 -23.04 28.91
C GLN A 21 -15.79 -21.59 29.01
N GLN A 22 -15.26 -20.66 28.21
CA GLN A 22 -15.59 -19.24 28.31
C GLN A 22 -16.81 -18.83 27.49
N GLN A 23 -17.04 -19.48 26.35
CA GLN A 23 -18.07 -19.06 25.39
C GLN A 23 -19.14 -20.13 25.16
N GLY A 24 -19.00 -21.33 25.74
CA GLY A 24 -19.94 -22.44 25.55
C GLY A 24 -19.98 -22.98 24.11
N VAL A 25 -19.05 -22.56 23.24
CA VAL A 25 -19.05 -22.91 21.82
C VAL A 25 -18.41 -24.28 21.64
N ARG A 26 -19.21 -25.28 21.27
CA ARG A 26 -18.72 -26.59 20.78
C ARG A 26 -18.82 -26.63 19.26
N LEU A 27 -17.75 -27.07 18.60
CA LEU A 27 -17.74 -27.27 17.16
C LEU A 27 -18.58 -28.51 16.82
N LEU A 28 -19.57 -28.34 15.94
CA LEU A 28 -20.42 -29.43 15.44
C LEU A 28 -19.68 -30.18 14.32
N LEU A 29 -18.73 -31.02 14.70
CA LEU A 29 -17.93 -31.87 13.81
C LEU A 29 -18.15 -33.35 14.15
N SER A 30 -17.92 -34.24 13.18
CA SER A 30 -18.15 -35.70 13.32
C SER A 30 -17.21 -36.39 14.32
N GLY A 31 -16.12 -35.74 14.73
CA GLY A 31 -15.16 -36.29 15.67
C GLY A 31 -14.00 -35.33 15.95
N ALA A 32 -13.17 -35.69 16.93
CA ALA A 32 -11.97 -34.95 17.28
C ALA A 32 -10.78 -35.91 17.39
N VAL A 33 -9.65 -35.52 16.81
CA VAL A 33 -8.38 -36.25 16.90
C VAL A 33 -7.36 -35.36 17.59
N ALA A 34 -6.77 -35.83 18.68
CA ALA A 34 -5.75 -35.11 19.42
C ALA A 34 -4.36 -35.69 19.12
N ILE A 35 -3.46 -34.88 18.59
CA ILE A 35 -2.06 -35.27 18.38
C ILE A 35 -1.34 -35.20 19.73
N ARG A 36 -0.81 -36.34 20.19
CA ARG A 36 -0.05 -36.46 21.44
C ARG A 36 1.46 -36.25 21.23
N PRO A 37 2.20 -35.86 22.29
CA PRO A 37 3.67 -35.84 22.25
C PRO A 37 4.26 -37.20 21.90
N LEU A 38 5.46 -37.20 21.30
CA LEU A 38 6.16 -38.42 20.90
C LEU A 38 6.55 -39.25 22.12
N THR A 39 6.36 -40.57 22.01
CA THR A 39 6.82 -41.49 23.05
C THR A 39 8.33 -41.72 22.95
N THR A 40 8.93 -42.09 24.08
CA THR A 40 10.34 -42.46 24.20
C THR A 40 10.76 -43.50 23.15
N GLN A 41 9.89 -44.47 22.85
CA GLN A 41 10.13 -45.50 21.83
C GLN A 41 10.13 -44.92 20.41
N GLN A 42 9.20 -44.02 20.09
CA GLN A 42 9.15 -43.34 18.78
C GLN A 42 10.37 -42.43 18.57
N ILE A 43 10.83 -41.73 19.61
CA ILE A 43 12.04 -40.90 19.58
C ILE A 43 13.27 -41.77 19.25
N ARG A 44 13.40 -42.94 19.91
CA ARG A 44 14.51 -43.88 19.70
C ARG A 44 14.56 -44.43 18.27
N GLN A 45 13.41 -44.63 17.64
CA GLN A 45 13.33 -45.11 16.25
C GLN A 45 13.72 -44.05 15.21
N GLN A 46 13.50 -42.76 15.52
CA GLN A 46 13.75 -41.67 14.58
C GLN A 46 15.17 -41.08 14.65
N LEU A 47 15.93 -41.39 15.71
CA LEU A 47 17.31 -40.93 15.91
C LEU A 47 18.30 -42.06 15.61
N PRO A 48 19.42 -41.77 14.92
CA PRO A 48 20.52 -42.73 14.84
C PRO A 48 21.13 -42.95 16.24
N ARG A 49 21.63 -44.17 16.50
CA ARG A 49 22.12 -44.62 17.82
C ARG A 49 22.95 -43.60 18.62
N PRO A 50 24.01 -42.96 18.08
CA PRO A 50 24.82 -42.02 18.85
C PRO A 50 24.04 -40.78 19.32
N LEU A 51 23.06 -40.33 18.53
CA LEU A 51 22.20 -39.21 18.88
C LEU A 51 21.12 -39.60 19.89
N ALA A 52 20.58 -40.81 19.76
CA ALA A 52 19.61 -41.34 20.71
C ALA A 52 20.21 -41.43 22.12
N GLU A 53 21.42 -41.96 22.26
CA GLU A 53 22.10 -42.07 23.56
C GLU A 53 22.34 -40.71 24.23
N LEU A 54 22.71 -39.70 23.45
CA LEU A 54 22.92 -38.35 23.96
C LEU A 54 21.62 -37.69 24.42
N VAL A 55 20.52 -37.88 23.68
CA VAL A 55 19.18 -37.37 24.05
C VAL A 55 18.60 -38.09 25.27
N PHE A 56 18.80 -39.41 25.40
CA PHE A 56 18.29 -40.17 26.55
C PHE A 56 19.09 -39.98 27.84
N ARG A 57 20.34 -39.50 27.76
CA ARG A 57 21.15 -39.15 28.93
C ARG A 57 20.77 -37.82 29.58
N ASP A 58 20.07 -36.96 28.86
CA ASP A 58 19.74 -35.62 29.29
C ASP A 58 18.23 -35.42 29.35
N ALA A 59 17.70 -35.26 30.56
CA ALA A 59 16.26 -35.12 30.80
C ALA A 59 15.66 -33.91 30.08
N ALA A 60 16.41 -32.80 29.94
CA ALA A 60 15.95 -31.61 29.26
C ALA A 60 15.89 -31.82 27.74
N LEU A 61 16.89 -32.51 27.15
CA LEU A 61 16.86 -32.87 25.73
C LEU A 61 15.75 -33.87 25.42
N LEU A 62 15.48 -34.82 26.33
CA LEU A 62 14.39 -35.77 26.21
C LEU A 62 13.02 -35.07 26.24
N GLU A 63 12.81 -34.15 27.18
CA GLU A 63 11.58 -33.35 27.27
C GLU A 63 11.38 -32.53 25.99
N MET A 64 12.45 -31.91 25.47
CA MET A 64 12.41 -31.23 24.18
C MET A 64 12.09 -32.19 23.04
N ALA A 65 12.68 -33.39 22.98
CA ALA A 65 12.47 -34.37 21.91
C ALA A 65 11.03 -34.91 21.83
N GLN A 66 10.20 -34.73 22.86
CA GLN A 66 8.79 -35.12 22.83
C GLN A 66 7.95 -34.31 21.83
N SER A 67 8.40 -33.09 21.47
CA SER A 67 7.79 -32.37 20.35
C SER A 67 8.42 -32.79 19.02
N PRO A 68 7.62 -33.19 18.01
CA PRO A 68 8.15 -33.61 16.71
C PRO A 68 9.09 -32.60 16.03
N LEU A 69 8.83 -31.30 16.24
CA LEU A 69 9.64 -30.24 15.66
C LEU A 69 11.04 -30.17 16.30
N THR A 70 11.10 -30.11 17.62
CA THR A 70 12.35 -30.02 18.37
C THR A 70 13.18 -31.28 18.17
N LEU A 71 12.56 -32.46 18.02
CA LEU A 71 13.26 -33.67 17.57
C LEU A 71 13.87 -33.51 16.17
N ALA A 72 13.13 -32.94 15.21
CA ALA A 72 13.65 -32.66 13.88
C ALA A 72 14.79 -31.62 13.91
N MET A 73 14.71 -30.62 14.80
CA MET A 73 15.75 -29.61 15.00
C MET A 73 17.00 -30.21 15.64
N LEU A 74 16.84 -31.02 16.69
CA LEU A 74 17.92 -31.77 17.34
C LEU A 74 18.71 -32.61 16.34
N ARG A 75 18.01 -33.32 15.44
CA ARG A 75 18.64 -34.11 14.36
C ARG A 75 19.55 -33.30 13.46
N VAL A 76 19.26 -32.01 13.25
CA VAL A 76 20.06 -31.13 12.41
C VAL A 76 21.17 -30.47 13.24
N ALA A 77 20.84 -29.91 14.41
CA ALA A 77 21.79 -29.22 15.28
C ALA A 77 22.95 -30.15 15.72
N LEU A 78 22.63 -31.36 16.18
CA LEU A 78 23.63 -32.31 16.68
C LEU A 78 24.46 -32.98 15.56
N ARG A 79 24.13 -32.74 14.27
CA ARG A 79 25.01 -33.11 13.15
C ARG A 79 26.12 -32.08 12.90
N VAL A 80 25.95 -30.85 13.38
CA VAL A 80 26.90 -29.74 13.16
C VAL A 80 28.08 -29.83 14.12
N GLU A 81 27.89 -30.37 15.33
CA GLU A 81 28.96 -30.65 16.29
C GLU A 81 29.03 -32.15 16.63
N PRO A 82 29.65 -32.98 15.78
CA PRO A 82 29.94 -34.37 16.14
C PRO A 82 30.93 -34.38 17.31
N GLY A 83 30.48 -34.81 18.49
CA GLY A 83 31.37 -35.00 19.65
C GLY A 83 31.24 -33.98 20.79
N ARG A 84 30.08 -33.33 20.96
CA ARG A 84 29.78 -32.58 22.19
C ARG A 84 30.12 -33.47 23.41
N PRO A 85 31.02 -33.04 24.31
CA PRO A 85 31.39 -33.86 25.46
C PRO A 85 30.15 -34.10 26.32
N ALA A 86 29.94 -35.36 26.72
CA ALA A 86 28.76 -35.80 27.47
C ALA A 86 28.58 -35.08 28.83
N ALA A 87 29.61 -34.37 29.31
CA ALA A 87 29.61 -33.60 30.54
C ALA A 87 29.18 -32.13 30.36
N ALA A 88 29.01 -31.65 29.12
CA ALA A 88 28.54 -30.29 28.89
C ALA A 88 27.04 -30.17 29.24
N PRO A 89 26.61 -29.11 29.95
CA PRO A 89 25.20 -28.91 30.27
C PRO A 89 24.36 -28.89 28.98
N PRO A 90 23.06 -29.30 29.01
CA PRO A 90 22.18 -29.22 27.86
C PRO A 90 22.27 -27.83 27.22
N PRO A 91 22.34 -27.73 25.88
CA PRO A 91 22.21 -26.42 25.23
C PRO A 91 20.87 -25.83 25.66
N ALA A 92 20.88 -24.56 26.08
CA ALA A 92 19.63 -23.86 26.30
C ALA A 92 18.81 -23.92 25.02
N ARG A 93 17.48 -23.83 25.16
CA ARG A 93 16.56 -23.88 24.02
C ARG A 93 16.98 -22.93 22.88
N ASP A 94 17.46 -21.74 23.23
CA ASP A 94 17.94 -20.73 22.27
C ASP A 94 19.25 -21.10 21.59
N ASP A 95 20.14 -21.81 22.28
CA ASP A 95 21.39 -22.32 21.69
C ASP A 95 21.08 -23.42 20.67
N LEU A 96 20.11 -24.27 20.97
CA LEU A 96 19.64 -25.31 20.05
C LEU A 96 19.04 -24.71 18.78
N PHE A 97 18.22 -23.65 18.92
CA PHE A 97 17.73 -22.91 17.75
C PHE A 97 18.86 -22.21 16.99
N ALA A 98 19.87 -21.68 17.68
CA ALA A 98 21.02 -21.05 17.02
C ALA A 98 21.83 -22.06 16.21
N GLN A 99 22.12 -23.23 16.79
CA GLN A 99 22.81 -24.33 16.11
C GLN A 99 21.98 -24.89 14.95
N TYR A 100 20.67 -25.03 15.13
CA TYR A 100 19.76 -25.42 14.05
C TYR A 100 19.82 -24.43 12.88
N VAL A 101 19.69 -23.12 13.15
CA VAL A 101 19.74 -22.08 12.11
C VAL A 101 21.08 -22.13 11.37
N ARG A 102 22.21 -22.17 12.09
CA ARG A 102 23.54 -22.31 11.46
C ARG A 102 23.62 -23.55 10.58
N GLY A 103 23.24 -24.71 11.11
CA GLY A 103 23.31 -25.98 10.39
C GLY A 103 22.49 -26.02 9.10
N VAL A 104 21.28 -25.44 9.09
CA VAL A 104 20.48 -25.40 7.86
C VAL A 104 21.03 -24.40 6.85
N LEU A 105 21.54 -23.26 7.33
CA LEU A 105 22.17 -22.27 6.48
C LEU A 105 23.44 -22.82 5.81
N ASP A 106 24.37 -23.39 6.57
CA ASP A 106 25.63 -23.96 6.06
C ASP A 106 25.39 -25.06 5.01
N ARG A 107 24.38 -25.91 5.24
CA ARG A 107 23.98 -26.95 4.27
C ARG A 107 23.55 -26.38 2.91
N GLN A 108 22.93 -25.20 2.88
CA GLN A 108 22.41 -24.60 1.66
C GLN A 108 23.43 -23.71 0.95
N TYR A 109 24.42 -23.14 1.66
CA TYR A 109 25.56 -22.44 1.05
C TYR A 109 26.43 -23.39 0.22
N GLY A 110 26.62 -24.63 0.66
CA GLY A 110 27.35 -25.66 -0.10
C GLY A 110 26.72 -26.06 -1.44
N LYS A 111 25.51 -25.56 -1.77
CA LYS A 111 24.79 -25.82 -3.03
C LYS A 111 24.83 -24.66 -4.03
N GLY A 112 25.84 -23.79 -3.96
CA GLY A 112 26.07 -22.75 -4.98
C GLY A 112 25.18 -21.50 -4.87
N HIS A 113 24.58 -21.25 -3.70
CA HIS A 113 23.89 -19.98 -3.45
C HIS A 113 24.91 -18.89 -3.11
N ALA A 114 24.77 -17.71 -3.73
CA ALA A 114 25.60 -16.54 -3.40
C ALA A 114 25.54 -16.23 -1.90
N PRO A 115 26.63 -15.72 -1.28
CA PRO A 115 26.65 -15.40 0.13
C PRO A 115 25.73 -14.20 0.40
N VAL A 116 24.42 -14.44 0.58
CA VAL A 116 23.64 -13.56 1.46
C VAL A 116 24.37 -13.64 2.79
N ALA A 117 24.94 -12.55 3.28
CA ALA A 117 25.63 -12.57 4.57
C ALA A 117 24.65 -13.18 5.60
N GLN A 118 25.03 -14.27 6.26
CA GLN A 118 24.17 -14.96 7.25
C GLN A 118 23.59 -13.96 8.28
N ASP A 119 24.37 -12.94 8.59
CA ASP A 119 24.01 -11.81 9.45
C ASP A 119 22.88 -10.95 8.87
N GLU A 120 22.85 -10.72 7.56
CA GLU A 120 21.78 -9.98 6.90
C GLU A 120 20.47 -10.77 6.94
N LEU A 121 20.49 -12.05 6.58
CA LEU A 121 19.30 -12.90 6.65
C LEU A 121 18.76 -12.94 8.08
N THR A 122 19.64 -13.25 9.04
CA THR A 122 19.27 -13.39 10.45
C THR A 122 18.67 -12.09 10.99
N ARG A 123 19.23 -10.94 10.61
CA ARG A 123 18.72 -9.61 10.97
C ARG A 123 17.33 -9.35 10.38
N GLN A 124 17.12 -9.68 9.10
CA GLN A 124 15.83 -9.49 8.43
C GLN A 124 14.76 -10.45 8.96
N LEU A 125 15.09 -11.71 9.23
CA LEU A 125 14.18 -12.68 9.87
C LEU A 125 13.82 -12.28 11.31
N ARG A 126 14.79 -11.77 12.08
CA ARG A 126 14.54 -11.18 13.41
C ARG A 126 13.56 -10.01 13.33
N TRP A 127 13.79 -9.08 12.39
CA TRP A 127 12.88 -7.97 12.19
C TRP A 127 11.50 -8.46 11.78
N LEU A 128 11.40 -9.40 10.82
CA LEU A 128 10.15 -9.95 10.34
C LEU A 128 9.36 -10.63 11.47
N ALA A 129 10.01 -11.49 12.26
CA ALA A 129 9.38 -12.19 13.38
C ALA A 129 8.75 -11.23 14.39
N ARG A 130 9.50 -10.17 14.77
CA ARG A 130 9.02 -9.12 15.68
C ARG A 130 7.84 -8.34 15.12
N GLN A 131 7.87 -8.01 13.83
CA GLN A 131 6.78 -7.27 13.21
C GLN A 131 5.54 -8.15 13.09
N MET A 132 5.69 -9.40 12.65
CA MET A 132 4.59 -10.37 12.60
C MET A 132 3.93 -10.56 13.98
N GLU A 133 4.72 -10.63 15.06
CA GLU A 133 4.20 -10.71 16.43
C GLU A 133 3.46 -9.43 16.85
N ARG A 134 4.05 -8.25 16.64
CA ARG A 134 3.43 -6.95 16.95
C ARG A 134 2.14 -6.69 16.20
N HIS A 135 2.04 -7.19 14.98
CA HIS A 135 0.85 -7.08 14.14
C HIS A 135 -0.13 -8.25 14.32
N ASN A 136 0.20 -9.22 15.19
CA ASN A 136 -0.55 -10.46 15.40
C ASN A 136 -0.86 -11.20 14.09
N GLN A 137 0.12 -11.26 13.20
CA GLN A 137 0.03 -11.90 11.88
C GLN A 137 0.78 -13.23 11.88
N SER A 138 0.10 -14.29 11.43
CA SER A 138 0.71 -15.61 11.21
C SER A 138 1.26 -15.78 9.79
N ILE A 139 0.68 -15.07 8.82
CA ILE A 139 1.07 -15.09 7.41
C ILE A 139 1.52 -13.68 7.03
N PHE A 140 2.73 -13.59 6.50
CA PHE A 140 3.31 -12.35 5.99
C PHE A 140 3.17 -12.27 4.47
N LEU A 141 2.51 -11.22 3.99
CA LEU A 141 2.38 -10.89 2.58
C LEU A 141 3.16 -9.60 2.30
N ILE A 142 4.11 -9.65 1.35
CA ILE A 142 4.98 -8.50 1.01
C ILE A 142 4.14 -7.28 0.58
N GLU A 143 3.05 -7.52 -0.12
CA GLU A 143 2.09 -6.52 -0.59
C GLU A 143 1.23 -5.92 0.54
N GLN A 144 1.16 -6.57 1.71
CA GLN A 144 0.51 -6.05 2.91
C GLN A 144 1.47 -5.26 3.82
N LEU A 145 2.67 -4.94 3.36
CA LEU A 145 3.54 -4.01 4.07
C LEU A 145 2.83 -2.65 4.19
N GLN A 146 2.74 -2.16 5.43
CA GLN A 146 2.07 -0.91 5.77
C GLN A 146 3.04 0.01 6.51
N PRO A 147 2.83 1.34 6.50
CA PRO A 147 3.73 2.30 7.16
C PRO A 147 3.90 2.07 8.67
N SER A 148 2.96 1.37 9.30
CA SER A 148 3.03 0.97 10.71
C SER A 148 4.21 0.07 11.06
N TRP A 149 4.77 -0.63 10.06
CA TRP A 149 5.97 -1.46 10.18
C TRP A 149 7.24 -0.64 10.40
N LEU A 150 7.21 0.68 10.12
CA LEU A 150 8.29 1.60 10.48
C LEU A 150 8.25 1.84 12.00
N ALA A 151 9.26 1.35 12.72
CA ALA A 151 9.32 1.41 14.17
C ALA A 151 9.48 2.84 14.73
N ASN A 152 10.23 3.72 14.04
CA ASN A 152 10.62 5.03 14.58
C ASN A 152 9.76 6.18 14.04
N GLY A 153 9.49 7.18 14.89
CA GLY A 153 8.74 8.37 14.50
C GLY A 153 9.37 9.18 13.35
N ARG A 154 10.71 9.32 13.33
CA ARG A 154 11.43 10.04 12.25
C ARG A 154 11.21 9.41 10.87
N TRP A 155 11.20 8.08 10.79
CA TRP A 155 10.98 7.36 9.53
C TRP A 155 9.51 7.38 9.08
N ARG A 156 8.57 7.43 10.03
CA ARG A 156 7.17 7.70 9.72
C ARG A 156 6.97 9.09 9.15
N TRP A 157 7.68 10.11 9.68
CA TRP A 157 7.69 11.45 9.10
C TRP A 157 8.33 11.49 7.72
N ALA A 158 9.47 10.83 7.52
CA ALA A 158 10.10 10.72 6.21
C ALA A 158 9.17 10.03 5.19
N TYR A 159 8.46 8.97 5.60
CA TYR A 159 7.43 8.33 4.80
C TYR A 159 6.30 9.30 4.46
N LEU A 160 5.75 10.01 5.46
CA LEU A 160 4.67 10.98 5.23
C LEU A 160 5.09 12.06 4.23
N LEU A 161 6.27 12.67 4.42
CA LEU A 161 6.79 13.68 3.49
C LEU A 161 6.96 13.12 2.08
N ALA A 162 7.55 11.93 1.93
CA ALA A 162 7.73 11.31 0.62
C ALA A 162 6.40 10.92 -0.04
N ALA A 163 5.50 10.28 0.70
CA ALA A 163 4.25 9.74 0.17
C ALA A 163 3.13 10.78 -0.02
N HIS A 164 3.13 11.87 0.77
CA HIS A 164 2.03 12.82 0.82
C HIS A 164 2.43 14.24 0.36
N ALA A 165 3.73 14.53 0.25
CA ALA A 165 4.21 15.78 -0.33
C ALA A 165 4.95 15.54 -1.66
N LEU A 166 6.04 14.77 -1.66
CA LEU A 166 6.86 14.59 -2.87
C LEU A 166 6.15 13.84 -3.99
N LEU A 167 5.53 12.69 -3.69
CA LEU A 167 4.85 11.87 -4.69
C LEU A 167 3.67 12.63 -5.35
N PRO A 168 2.75 13.25 -4.59
CA PRO A 168 1.72 14.11 -5.17
C PRO A 168 2.29 15.33 -5.89
N ALA A 169 3.42 15.89 -5.46
CA ALA A 169 4.02 17.03 -6.16
C ALA A 169 4.52 16.67 -7.55
N ILE A 170 5.13 15.50 -7.70
CA ILE A 170 5.59 14.98 -9.00
C ILE A 170 4.39 14.68 -9.91
N LEU A 171 3.36 14.03 -9.39
CA LEU A 171 2.15 13.69 -10.16
C LEU A 171 1.34 14.94 -10.51
N GLY A 172 1.21 15.87 -9.56
CA GLY A 172 0.52 17.14 -9.70
C GLY A 172 1.23 18.09 -10.67
N LEU A 173 2.55 17.99 -10.84
CA LEU A 173 3.27 18.75 -11.85
C LEU A 173 2.78 18.41 -13.27
N LEU A 174 2.52 17.14 -13.58
CA LEU A 174 2.01 16.72 -14.88
C LEU A 174 0.58 17.24 -15.11
N VAL A 175 -0.28 17.13 -14.09
CA VAL A 175 -1.67 17.59 -14.13
C VAL A 175 -1.75 19.12 -14.26
N MET A 176 -1.11 19.84 -13.34
CA MET A 176 -1.10 21.30 -13.31
C MET A 176 -0.35 21.91 -14.50
N GLY A 177 0.76 21.29 -14.92
CA GLY A 177 1.49 21.70 -16.11
C GLY A 177 0.64 21.57 -17.36
N SER A 178 -0.07 20.44 -17.53
CA SER A 178 -0.98 20.24 -18.66
C SER A 178 -2.16 21.23 -18.63
N PHE A 179 -2.69 21.52 -17.45
CA PHE A 179 -3.76 22.51 -17.27
C PHE A 179 -3.30 23.93 -17.67
N VAL A 180 -2.09 24.32 -17.25
CA VAL A 180 -1.49 25.61 -17.62
C VAL A 180 -1.28 25.73 -19.13
N GLU A 181 -0.76 24.68 -19.78
CA GLU A 181 -0.60 24.69 -21.25
C GLU A 181 -1.95 24.72 -21.98
N LEU A 182 -2.98 24.04 -21.45
CA LEU A 182 -4.33 24.10 -21.98
C LEU A 182 -4.91 25.53 -21.95
N ILE A 183 -4.69 26.28 -20.86
CA ILE A 183 -5.09 27.70 -20.73
C ILE A 183 -4.31 28.59 -21.70
N ARG A 184 -3.02 28.31 -21.94
CA ARG A 184 -2.21 29.07 -22.90
C ARG A 184 -2.67 28.90 -24.34
N ILE A 185 -3.02 27.67 -24.72
CA ILE A 185 -3.46 27.33 -26.08
C ILE A 185 -4.88 27.82 -26.32
N ASN A 186 -5.74 27.72 -25.31
CA ASN A 186 -7.13 28.17 -25.36
C ASN A 186 -7.32 29.28 -24.32
N PRO A 187 -6.76 30.48 -24.58
CA PRO A 187 -6.95 31.60 -23.69
C PRO A 187 -8.46 31.82 -23.53
N PRO A 188 -8.99 31.84 -22.28
CA PRO A 188 -10.40 32.15 -22.09
C PRO A 188 -10.67 33.52 -22.70
N TYR A 189 -11.86 33.71 -23.28
CA TYR A 189 -12.31 34.95 -23.92
C TYR A 189 -12.48 36.13 -22.94
N VAL A 190 -11.64 36.25 -21.92
CA VAL A 190 -11.66 37.32 -20.91
C VAL A 190 -10.64 38.39 -21.33
N GLU A 191 -10.82 39.63 -20.85
CA GLU A 191 -9.90 40.73 -21.12
C GLU A 191 -8.42 40.33 -20.91
N VAL A 192 -7.54 40.86 -21.77
CA VAL A 192 -6.09 40.59 -21.86
C VAL A 192 -5.37 40.69 -20.50
N ASN A 193 -5.94 41.44 -19.56
CA ASN A 193 -5.43 41.61 -18.20
C ASN A 193 -5.44 40.31 -17.39
N PHE A 194 -6.42 39.41 -17.55
CA PHE A 194 -6.47 38.17 -16.78
C PHE A 194 -5.29 37.22 -17.07
N LEU A 195 -5.00 37.00 -18.36
CA LEU A 195 -3.93 36.09 -18.76
C LEU A 195 -2.55 36.63 -18.41
N SER A 196 -2.35 37.95 -18.53
CA SER A 196 -1.10 38.60 -18.12
C SER A 196 -0.93 38.59 -16.60
N HIS A 197 -1.98 38.82 -15.80
CA HIS A 197 -1.90 38.72 -14.34
C HIS A 197 -1.70 37.28 -13.86
N LEU A 198 -2.43 36.31 -14.42
CA LEU A 198 -2.23 34.89 -14.11
C LEU A 198 -0.85 34.43 -14.56
N ALA A 199 -0.39 34.89 -15.72
CA ALA A 199 0.93 34.57 -16.23
C ALA A 199 2.05 35.19 -15.38
N ALA A 200 1.90 36.42 -14.93
CA ALA A 200 2.81 37.06 -13.99
C ALA A 200 2.82 36.33 -12.64
N TRP A 201 1.64 35.97 -12.10
CA TRP A 201 1.50 35.30 -10.80
C TRP A 201 2.08 33.88 -10.79
N LEU A 202 1.79 33.07 -11.81
CA LEU A 202 2.35 31.72 -11.99
C LEU A 202 3.80 31.75 -12.51
N GLY A 203 4.36 32.93 -12.80
CA GLY A 203 5.67 33.08 -13.42
C GLY A 203 5.76 32.49 -14.83
N LEU A 204 4.65 32.42 -15.56
CA LEU A 204 4.53 31.88 -16.91
C LEU A 204 5.28 32.67 -17.99
N GLU A 205 5.62 33.93 -17.72
CA GLU A 205 6.49 34.73 -18.59
C GLU A 205 7.97 34.33 -18.46
N SER A 206 8.30 33.49 -17.46
CA SER A 206 9.67 33.01 -17.26
C SER A 206 10.03 31.81 -18.14
N LEU A 207 11.34 31.58 -18.27
CA LEU A 207 11.92 30.42 -18.97
C LEU A 207 11.23 29.11 -18.54
N PRO A 208 11.05 28.13 -19.46
CA PRO A 208 10.33 26.87 -19.19
C PRO A 208 10.80 26.14 -17.92
N GLY A 209 12.10 26.18 -17.60
CA GLY A 209 12.63 25.60 -16.36
C GLY A 209 12.14 26.28 -15.08
N ARG A 210 12.04 27.63 -15.07
CA ARG A 210 11.54 28.38 -13.91
C ARG A 210 10.04 28.15 -13.69
N ARG A 211 9.27 27.97 -14.76
CA ARG A 211 7.85 27.60 -14.70
C ARG A 211 7.64 26.25 -14.02
N LEU A 212 8.37 25.21 -14.46
CA LEU A 212 8.29 23.89 -13.85
C LEU A 212 8.66 23.92 -12.37
N LEU A 213 9.65 24.73 -11.99
CA LEU A 213 10.06 24.87 -10.60
C LEU A 213 8.99 25.56 -9.74
N VAL A 214 8.34 26.61 -10.25
CA VAL A 214 7.22 27.28 -9.56
C VAL A 214 6.04 26.33 -9.37
N LEU A 215 5.63 25.62 -10.43
CA LEU A 215 4.54 24.64 -10.36
C LEU A 215 4.87 23.49 -9.40
N PHE A 216 6.10 22.98 -9.44
CA PHE A 216 6.56 21.97 -8.50
C PHE A 216 6.53 22.50 -7.06
N GLY A 217 7.01 23.72 -6.83
CA GLY A 217 7.00 24.39 -5.52
C GLY A 217 5.58 24.56 -4.96
N LEU A 218 4.63 25.00 -5.79
CA LEU A 218 3.22 25.13 -5.40
C LEU A 218 2.60 23.78 -5.02
N ASN A 219 2.83 22.75 -5.84
CA ASN A 219 2.33 21.41 -5.53
C ASN A 219 2.99 20.82 -4.27
N LEU A 220 4.29 21.05 -4.09
CA LEU A 220 5.02 20.63 -2.89
C LEU A 220 4.49 21.33 -1.64
N PHE A 221 4.24 22.64 -1.72
CA PHE A 221 3.66 23.41 -0.63
C PHE A 221 2.26 22.89 -0.26
N ALA A 222 1.39 22.65 -1.25
CA ALA A 222 0.08 22.06 -1.03
C ALA A 222 0.17 20.67 -0.36
N GLY A 223 1.13 19.84 -0.78
CA GLY A 223 1.37 18.54 -0.18
C GLY A 223 1.93 18.59 1.25
N LEU A 224 2.82 19.53 1.53
CA LEU A 224 3.31 19.80 2.88
C LEU A 224 2.17 20.25 3.80
N LEU A 225 1.33 21.16 3.33
CA LEU A 225 0.15 21.63 4.08
C LEU A 225 -0.82 20.47 4.35
N SER A 226 -1.13 19.66 3.33
CA SER A 226 -1.96 18.46 3.48
C SER A 226 -1.37 17.47 4.50
N THR A 227 -0.05 17.29 4.49
CA THR A 227 0.67 16.43 5.44
C THR A 227 0.57 16.95 6.88
N VAL A 228 0.74 18.26 7.08
CA VAL A 228 0.61 18.90 8.40
C VAL A 228 -0.82 18.78 8.91
N VAL A 229 -1.82 19.11 8.08
CA VAL A 229 -3.24 18.99 8.43
C VAL A 229 -3.58 17.55 8.81
N THR A 230 -3.15 16.56 8.00
CA THR A 230 -3.37 15.14 8.28
C THR A 230 -2.68 14.70 9.57
N GLY A 231 -1.45 15.16 9.83
CA GLY A 231 -0.69 14.86 11.03
C GLY A 231 -1.34 15.42 12.31
N LEU A 232 -1.76 16.68 12.29
CA LEU A 232 -2.47 17.34 13.39
C LEU A 232 -3.79 16.64 13.69
N PHE A 233 -4.56 16.33 12.64
CA PHE A 233 -5.85 15.66 12.80
C PHE A 233 -5.71 14.21 13.26
N PHE A 234 -4.66 13.50 12.83
CA PHE A 234 -4.33 12.18 13.35
C PHE A 234 -3.97 12.23 14.84
N GLY A 235 -3.16 13.21 15.25
CA GLY A 235 -2.82 13.44 16.65
C GLY A 235 -4.05 13.70 17.52
N TRP A 236 -4.97 14.53 17.03
CA TRP A 236 -6.24 14.82 17.70
C TRP A 236 -7.17 13.59 17.77
N ARG A 237 -7.35 12.85 16.66
CA ARG A 237 -8.18 11.63 16.61
C ARG A 237 -7.66 10.53 17.53
N ARG A 238 -6.33 10.36 17.62
CA ARG A 238 -5.70 9.36 18.49
C ARG A 238 -6.04 9.59 19.97
N ARG A 239 -6.17 10.86 20.40
CA ARG A 239 -6.54 11.20 21.79
C ARG A 239 -7.99 10.86 22.14
N ARG A 240 -8.89 10.76 21.15
CA ARG A 240 -10.33 10.49 21.37
C ARG A 240 -10.75 9.02 21.23
N GLY A 241 -9.83 8.08 20.98
CA GLY A 241 -10.10 6.64 20.93
C GLY A 241 -10.91 6.12 19.72
N ASP A 242 -11.73 6.97 19.07
CA ASP A 242 -12.66 6.59 17.99
C ASP A 242 -12.20 6.99 16.57
N ALA A 243 -10.89 6.90 16.32
CA ALA A 243 -10.26 7.40 15.10
C ALA A 243 -10.87 6.85 13.80
N ALA A 244 -11.30 5.58 13.78
CA ALA A 244 -11.86 4.92 12.59
C ALA A 244 -13.28 5.38 12.23
N ARG A 245 -14.13 5.67 13.23
CA ARG A 245 -15.48 6.23 13.01
C ARG A 245 -15.41 7.69 12.61
N LEU A 246 -14.56 8.48 13.28
CA LEU A 246 -14.32 9.87 12.89
C LEU A 246 -13.71 10.01 11.50
N ASN A 247 -12.87 9.07 11.07
CA ASN A 247 -12.30 9.10 9.72
C ASN A 247 -13.36 8.94 8.62
N ARG A 248 -14.30 8.02 8.80
CA ARG A 248 -15.41 7.81 7.85
C ARG A 248 -16.35 9.00 7.76
N ARG A 249 -16.56 9.73 8.86
CA ARG A 249 -17.46 10.90 8.91
C ARG A 249 -16.79 12.20 8.45
N LEU A 250 -15.52 12.41 8.80
CA LEU A 250 -14.84 13.70 8.60
C LEU A 250 -13.91 13.71 7.38
N GLY A 251 -13.62 12.56 6.76
CA GLY A 251 -12.73 12.50 5.59
C GLY A 251 -13.24 13.33 4.41
N GLY A 252 -14.55 13.28 4.14
CA GLY A 252 -15.18 14.09 3.08
C GLY A 252 -15.17 15.59 3.40
N VAL A 253 -15.39 15.96 4.66
CA VAL A 253 -15.33 17.37 5.11
C VAL A 253 -13.91 17.93 4.98
N GLN A 254 -12.89 17.12 5.26
CA GLN A 254 -11.49 17.52 5.10
C GLN A 254 -11.09 17.67 3.63
N LEU A 255 -11.58 16.77 2.77
CA LEU A 255 -11.40 16.88 1.32
C LEU A 255 -12.03 18.17 0.79
N LEU A 256 -13.29 18.44 1.17
CA LEU A 256 -14.02 19.65 0.77
C LEU A 256 -13.37 20.92 1.33
N GLY A 257 -12.87 20.89 2.57
CA GLY A 257 -12.16 22.01 3.18
C GLY A 257 -10.82 22.31 2.50
N ALA A 258 -10.01 21.28 2.22
CA ALA A 258 -8.73 21.45 1.52
C ALA A 258 -8.91 21.90 0.06
N ALA A 259 -9.87 21.30 -0.63
CA ALA A 259 -10.29 21.69 -1.97
C ALA A 259 -10.81 23.14 -1.97
N GLY A 260 -11.64 23.51 -0.99
CA GLY A 260 -12.17 24.86 -0.82
C GLY A 260 -11.08 25.90 -0.58
N VAL A 261 -10.12 25.63 0.33
CA VAL A 261 -9.00 26.55 0.60
C VAL A 261 -8.11 26.71 -0.64
N ALA A 262 -7.81 25.63 -1.34
CA ALA A 262 -7.03 25.69 -2.57
C ALA A 262 -7.77 26.43 -3.70
N GLY A 263 -9.07 26.17 -3.85
CA GLY A 263 -9.94 26.88 -4.78
C GLY A 263 -9.98 28.38 -4.46
N VAL A 264 -10.15 28.75 -3.19
CA VAL A 264 -10.14 30.14 -2.72
C VAL A 264 -8.78 30.80 -2.92
N ALA A 265 -7.67 30.11 -2.68
CA ALA A 265 -6.33 30.63 -2.92
C ALA A 265 -6.05 30.91 -4.41
N VAL A 266 -6.63 30.10 -5.31
CA VAL A 266 -6.61 30.34 -6.77
C VAL A 266 -7.64 31.42 -7.15
N MET A 267 -8.77 31.54 -6.45
CA MET A 267 -9.79 32.55 -6.72
C MET A 267 -9.41 33.96 -6.27
N LEU A 268 -8.72 34.13 -5.14
CA LEU A 268 -8.40 35.44 -4.55
C LEU A 268 -7.66 36.39 -5.52
N PRO A 269 -6.62 35.94 -6.25
CA PRO A 269 -5.98 36.74 -7.28
C PRO A 269 -6.89 37.01 -8.50
N VAL A 270 -7.82 36.10 -8.80
CA VAL A 270 -8.69 36.15 -10.00
C VAL A 270 -9.95 37.00 -9.78
N ALA A 271 -10.44 37.07 -8.54
CA ALA A 271 -11.63 37.82 -8.17
C ALA A 271 -11.43 39.34 -8.24
N GLN A 272 -10.18 39.82 -8.27
CA GLN A 272 -9.85 41.25 -8.40
C GLN A 272 -10.04 41.79 -9.82
N THR A 273 -10.30 40.93 -10.81
CA THR A 273 -10.38 41.30 -12.25
C THR A 273 -11.73 40.92 -12.89
N ASP A 274 -12.84 41.14 -12.17
CA ASP A 274 -14.25 41.15 -12.66
C ASP A 274 -14.86 39.88 -13.28
N THR A 275 -14.22 38.70 -13.21
CA THR A 275 -14.85 37.45 -13.67
C THR A 275 -14.98 36.42 -12.55
N ALA A 276 -15.86 36.72 -11.58
CA ALA A 276 -16.20 35.81 -10.49
C ALA A 276 -16.58 34.39 -10.98
N VAL A 277 -17.20 34.28 -12.17
CA VAL A 277 -17.55 32.99 -12.80
C VAL A 277 -16.31 32.21 -13.27
N LEU A 278 -15.32 32.89 -13.85
CA LEU A 278 -14.05 32.26 -14.26
C LEU A 278 -13.22 31.87 -13.04
N ALA A 279 -13.17 32.74 -12.02
CA ALA A 279 -12.55 32.44 -10.73
C ALA A 279 -13.16 31.16 -10.13
N LEU A 280 -14.50 31.08 -10.10
CA LEU A 280 -15.23 29.94 -9.57
C LEU A 280 -14.90 28.64 -10.34
N PHE A 281 -14.87 28.72 -11.67
CA PHE A 281 -14.58 27.57 -12.54
C PHE A 281 -13.12 27.10 -12.40
N LEU A 282 -12.15 27.99 -12.53
CA LEU A 282 -10.72 27.66 -12.42
C LEU A 282 -10.36 27.21 -11.00
N GLY A 283 -10.88 27.90 -9.99
CA GLY A 283 -10.73 27.50 -8.60
C GLY A 283 -11.36 26.14 -8.32
N GLY A 284 -12.53 25.84 -8.89
CA GLY A 284 -13.18 24.53 -8.81
C GLY A 284 -12.38 23.41 -9.48
N MET A 285 -11.83 23.66 -10.67
CA MET A 285 -10.98 22.71 -11.40
C MET A 285 -9.66 22.44 -10.68
N ALA A 286 -9.00 23.49 -10.19
CA ALA A 286 -7.78 23.37 -9.38
C ALA A 286 -8.06 22.65 -8.06
N ALA A 287 -9.16 22.99 -7.38
CA ALA A 287 -9.63 22.33 -6.17
C ALA A 287 -9.91 20.84 -6.40
N LEU A 288 -10.53 20.48 -7.53
CA LEU A 288 -10.80 19.08 -7.89
C LEU A 288 -9.52 18.32 -8.27
N GLY A 289 -8.65 18.92 -9.09
CA GLY A 289 -7.36 18.32 -9.46
C GLY A 289 -6.48 18.07 -8.25
N LEU A 290 -6.41 19.05 -7.34
CA LEU A 290 -5.77 18.89 -6.03
C LEU A 290 -6.53 17.88 -5.17
N ALA A 291 -7.86 17.89 -5.12
CA ALA A 291 -8.63 16.90 -4.37
C ALA A 291 -8.56 15.49 -4.95
N LEU A 292 -8.16 15.28 -6.20
CA LEU A 292 -7.96 13.93 -6.76
C LEU A 292 -6.53 13.46 -6.54
N THR A 293 -5.55 14.35 -6.77
CA THR A 293 -4.12 14.09 -6.52
C THR A 293 -3.84 13.92 -5.03
N PHE A 294 -4.51 14.73 -4.19
CA PHE A 294 -4.43 14.73 -2.73
C PHE A 294 -5.66 14.07 -2.07
N GLY A 295 -6.77 13.76 -2.73
CA GLY A 295 -7.83 12.93 -2.12
C GLY A 295 -7.47 11.45 -2.08
N GLY A 296 -6.53 11.04 -2.95
CA GLY A 296 -5.73 9.83 -2.76
C GLY A 296 -4.81 9.90 -1.53
N VAL A 297 -4.61 11.09 -0.94
CA VAL A 297 -4.06 11.25 0.42
C VAL A 297 -5.17 10.95 1.41
N SER A 298 -5.39 9.64 1.62
CA SER A 298 -5.56 9.03 2.94
C SER A 298 -6.52 9.68 3.97
N TYR A 299 -7.51 10.50 3.60
CA TYR A 299 -8.52 11.08 4.48
C TYR A 299 -9.48 9.98 4.96
N GLY A 300 -9.05 9.19 5.93
CA GLY A 300 -9.76 7.95 6.27
C GLY A 300 -8.91 6.86 6.90
N TYR A 301 -7.59 6.92 6.76
CA TYR A 301 -6.74 5.75 6.99
C TYR A 301 -5.78 5.91 8.16
N SER A 302 -5.34 4.77 8.69
CA SER A 302 -4.29 4.68 9.71
C SER A 302 -3.02 4.16 9.05
N PHE A 303 -1.87 4.31 9.69
CA PHE A 303 -0.62 3.67 9.24
C PHE A 303 -0.72 2.13 9.09
N ARG A 304 -1.82 1.49 9.51
CA ARG A 304 -2.08 0.04 9.34
C ARG A 304 -2.87 -0.31 8.08
N SER A 305 -3.43 0.66 7.36
CA SER A 305 -4.37 0.41 6.27
C SER A 305 -4.28 1.44 5.15
N GLU A 306 -3.14 2.10 5.01
CA GLU A 306 -2.95 3.21 4.08
C GLU A 306 -2.75 2.74 2.64
N ILE A 307 -1.95 1.69 2.44
CA ILE A 307 -1.67 1.10 1.13
C ILE A 307 -2.76 0.09 0.81
N ARG A 308 -3.50 0.28 -0.29
CA ARG A 308 -4.62 -0.59 -0.66
C ARG A 308 -4.18 -1.71 -1.59
N LEU A 309 -4.64 -2.92 -1.28
CA LEU A 309 -4.59 -4.05 -2.20
C LEU A 309 -5.80 -3.96 -3.13
N ARG A 310 -5.53 -3.73 -4.41
CA ARG A 310 -6.58 -3.54 -5.41
C ARG A 310 -6.86 -4.82 -6.16
N GLY A 311 -8.14 -5.06 -6.41
CA GLY A 311 -8.59 -6.05 -7.37
C GLY A 311 -8.57 -5.55 -8.80
N PRO A 312 -8.79 -6.45 -9.78
CA PRO A 312 -8.93 -6.06 -11.17
C PRO A 312 -10.03 -5.00 -11.33
N LEU A 313 -9.76 -4.02 -12.19
CA LEU A 313 -10.72 -2.99 -12.54
C LEU A 313 -12.00 -3.60 -13.11
N LYS A 314 -13.13 -3.01 -12.73
CA LYS A 314 -14.46 -3.28 -13.24
C LYS A 314 -15.12 -1.96 -13.63
N TRP A 315 -16.09 -2.05 -14.53
CA TRP A 315 -16.91 -0.91 -14.91
C TRP A 315 -18.16 -0.81 -14.03
N SER A 316 -18.46 0.39 -13.55
CA SER A 316 -19.65 0.72 -12.74
C SER A 316 -20.45 1.81 -13.44
N TRP A 317 -21.56 1.41 -14.08
CA TRP A 317 -22.46 2.35 -14.77
C TRP A 317 -23.03 3.42 -13.84
N ARG A 318 -23.42 3.04 -12.63
CA ARG A 318 -23.97 3.97 -11.64
C ARG A 318 -22.97 5.07 -11.29
N ASN A 319 -21.72 4.71 -11.00
CA ASN A 319 -20.70 5.69 -10.65
C ASN A 319 -20.32 6.54 -11.87
N GLY A 320 -20.19 5.93 -13.05
CA GLY A 320 -19.98 6.67 -14.29
C GLY A 320 -21.06 7.74 -14.51
N MET A 321 -22.35 7.37 -14.43
CA MET A 321 -23.45 8.31 -14.61
C MET A 321 -23.45 9.43 -13.57
N LEU A 322 -23.19 9.12 -12.29
CA LEU A 322 -23.13 10.11 -11.21
C LEU A 322 -22.00 11.12 -11.44
N PHE A 323 -20.81 10.64 -11.78
CA PHE A 323 -19.67 11.52 -12.04
C PHE A 323 -19.88 12.32 -13.33
N GLY A 324 -20.42 11.69 -14.38
CA GLY A 324 -20.73 12.38 -15.64
C GLY A 324 -21.73 13.51 -15.46
N ALA A 325 -22.82 13.28 -14.72
CA ALA A 325 -23.77 14.34 -14.36
C ALA A 325 -23.10 15.47 -13.55
N GLY A 326 -22.21 15.12 -12.62
CA GLY A 326 -21.39 16.09 -11.88
C GLY A 326 -20.47 16.93 -12.79
N GLY A 327 -19.84 16.29 -13.79
CA GLY A 327 -19.01 16.97 -14.79
C GLY A 327 -19.81 17.95 -15.65
N MET A 328 -20.99 17.54 -16.10
CA MET A 328 -21.91 18.42 -16.85
C MET A 328 -22.34 19.61 -15.98
N ALA A 329 -22.74 19.37 -14.74
CA ALA A 329 -23.13 20.43 -13.80
C ALA A 329 -22.01 21.43 -13.53
N LEU A 330 -20.76 20.96 -13.35
CA LEU A 330 -19.59 21.83 -13.19
C LEU A 330 -19.33 22.70 -14.43
N SER A 331 -19.54 22.13 -15.62
CA SER A 331 -19.34 22.82 -16.89
C SER A 331 -20.51 23.73 -17.31
N LEU A 332 -21.68 23.61 -16.68
CA LEU A 332 -22.89 24.35 -17.03
C LEU A 332 -22.69 25.86 -16.87
N ALA A 333 -22.06 26.29 -15.78
CA ALA A 333 -21.79 27.70 -15.52
C ALA A 333 -20.90 28.33 -16.61
N TRP A 334 -19.84 27.62 -17.00
CA TRP A 334 -18.92 28.10 -18.05
C TRP A 334 -19.57 28.08 -19.44
N SER A 335 -20.30 27.01 -19.75
CA SER A 335 -21.03 26.85 -21.01
C SER A 335 -22.12 27.92 -21.15
N GLY A 336 -22.79 28.29 -20.05
CA GLY A 336 -23.76 29.37 -20.01
C GLY A 336 -23.14 30.74 -20.31
N VAL A 337 -21.92 31.03 -19.84
CA VAL A 337 -21.21 32.28 -20.17
C VAL A 337 -20.88 32.35 -21.67
N ILE A 338 -20.42 31.25 -22.26
CA ILE A 338 -20.15 31.18 -23.71
C ILE A 338 -21.44 31.43 -24.49
N TRP A 339 -22.52 30.74 -24.12
CA TRP A 339 -23.82 30.88 -24.79
C TRP A 339 -24.43 32.28 -24.65
N LEU A 340 -24.31 32.92 -23.48
CA LEU A 340 -24.81 34.29 -23.28
C LEU A 340 -24.08 35.33 -24.15
N ARG A 341 -22.82 35.06 -24.52
CA ARG A 341 -22.05 35.94 -25.42
C ARG A 341 -22.28 35.65 -26.89
N ASP A 342 -22.36 34.37 -27.24
CA ASP A 342 -22.66 33.92 -28.59
C ASP A 342 -23.67 32.76 -28.52
N PRO A 343 -24.98 33.05 -28.62
CA PRO A 343 -26.02 32.02 -28.55
C PRO A 343 -25.95 30.99 -29.69
N THR A 344 -25.21 31.30 -30.76
CA THR A 344 -25.02 30.39 -31.90
C THR A 344 -23.82 29.44 -31.72
N ALA A 345 -23.03 29.64 -30.66
CA ALA A 345 -21.86 28.83 -30.35
C ALA A 345 -22.26 27.42 -29.88
N VAL A 346 -22.39 26.49 -30.84
CA VAL A 346 -22.60 25.04 -30.59
C VAL A 346 -21.49 24.46 -29.70
N SER A 347 -20.30 25.09 -29.69
CA SER A 347 -19.17 24.72 -28.84
C SER A 347 -19.46 24.75 -27.33
N ALA A 348 -20.42 25.57 -26.88
CA ALA A 348 -20.84 25.61 -25.46
C ALA A 348 -21.43 24.26 -25.02
N TRP A 349 -22.38 23.73 -25.81
CA TRP A 349 -23.03 22.45 -25.52
C TRP A 349 -22.09 21.26 -25.71
N LEU A 350 -21.23 21.32 -26.73
CA LEU A 350 -20.21 20.30 -26.96
C LEU A 350 -19.19 20.21 -25.82
N ASN A 351 -18.77 21.34 -25.25
CA ASN A 351 -17.87 21.36 -24.09
C ASN A 351 -18.54 20.80 -22.83
N MET A 352 -19.82 21.10 -22.61
CA MET A 352 -20.60 20.53 -21.50
C MET A 352 -20.69 19.00 -21.62
N LEU A 353 -21.00 18.50 -22.82
CA LEU A 353 -21.04 17.07 -23.09
C LEU A 353 -19.66 16.41 -22.95
N ASN A 354 -18.61 17.05 -23.48
CA ASN A 354 -17.23 16.58 -23.34
C ASN A 354 -16.85 16.41 -21.85
N MET A 355 -17.11 17.43 -21.02
CA MET A 355 -16.86 17.35 -19.57
C MET A 355 -17.67 16.23 -18.90
N GLY A 356 -18.93 16.06 -19.28
CA GLY A 356 -19.75 14.94 -18.83
C GLY A 356 -19.13 13.58 -19.17
N LEU A 357 -18.68 13.39 -20.40
CA LEU A 357 -18.06 12.14 -20.86
C LEU A 357 -16.71 11.88 -20.20
N LEU A 358 -15.86 12.90 -20.01
CA LEU A 358 -14.58 12.77 -19.32
C LEU A 358 -14.76 12.31 -17.87
N PHE A 359 -15.72 12.91 -17.15
CA PHE A 359 -16.02 12.51 -15.77
C PHE A 359 -16.71 11.16 -15.70
N PHE A 360 -17.55 10.81 -16.68
CA PHE A 360 -18.15 9.49 -16.80
C PHE A 360 -17.08 8.40 -16.93
N LEU A 361 -16.06 8.63 -17.76
CA LEU A 361 -14.91 7.73 -17.92
C LEU A 361 -14.11 7.58 -16.62
N LEU A 362 -13.84 8.70 -15.93
CA LEU A 362 -13.12 8.69 -14.65
C LEU A 362 -13.90 7.96 -13.54
N GLY A 363 -15.20 8.24 -13.38
CA GLY A 363 -16.03 7.68 -12.31
C GLY A 363 -16.52 6.26 -12.58
N GLY A 364 -16.56 5.84 -13.84
CA GLY A 364 -17.01 4.50 -14.22
C GLY A 364 -16.03 3.40 -13.84
N LEU A 365 -14.74 3.71 -13.69
CA LEU A 365 -13.73 2.76 -13.23
C LEU A 365 -13.88 2.49 -11.73
N SER A 366 -13.98 1.21 -11.36
CA SER A 366 -14.13 0.79 -9.97
C SER A 366 -13.33 -0.48 -9.70
N ASP A 367 -12.59 -0.51 -8.60
CA ASP A 367 -11.94 -1.70 -8.09
C ASP A 367 -12.59 -2.19 -6.80
N LYS A 368 -12.70 -3.52 -6.66
CA LYS A 368 -13.02 -4.15 -5.37
C LYS A 368 -11.72 -4.52 -4.67
N GLN A 369 -11.68 -4.38 -3.35
CA GLN A 369 -10.54 -4.83 -2.56
C GLN A 369 -10.46 -6.37 -2.60
N LEU A 370 -9.33 -6.92 -3.05
CA LEU A 370 -9.10 -8.36 -3.06
C LEU A 370 -8.61 -8.85 -1.69
N GLN A 371 -8.94 -10.12 -1.39
CA GLN A 371 -8.25 -10.89 -0.36
C GLN A 371 -7.22 -11.80 -1.05
N SER A 372 -5.95 -11.66 -0.62
CA SER A 372 -4.75 -12.48 -0.89
C SER A 372 -4.80 -13.47 -2.06
N GLU A 373 -3.95 -13.25 -3.07
CA GLU A 373 -3.78 -14.18 -4.20
C GLU A 373 -2.61 -15.17 -4.02
N ALA A 374 -2.49 -16.11 -4.96
CA ALA A 374 -1.62 -17.29 -4.89
C ALA A 374 -0.12 -16.98 -5.11
N ARG A 375 0.24 -15.80 -5.65
CA ARG A 375 1.63 -15.44 -5.92
C ARG A 375 2.12 -14.26 -5.06
N PRO A 376 3.41 -14.22 -4.69
CA PRO A 376 3.95 -13.11 -3.92
C PRO A 376 3.95 -11.81 -4.74
N ASN A 377 3.48 -10.72 -4.11
CA ASN A 377 3.45 -9.36 -4.67
C ASN A 377 2.49 -9.19 -5.88
N GLU A 378 1.46 -10.02 -5.96
CA GLU A 378 0.47 -10.00 -7.03
C GLU A 378 -0.45 -8.77 -6.94
N GLY A 379 -0.86 -8.37 -5.74
CA GLY A 379 -1.70 -7.18 -5.53
C GLY A 379 -1.04 -5.89 -6.02
N MET A 380 0.29 -5.76 -5.88
CA MET A 380 1.02 -4.60 -6.42
C MET A 380 1.17 -4.66 -7.95
N ARG A 381 1.27 -5.86 -8.53
CA ARG A 381 1.26 -6.01 -10.00
C ARG A 381 -0.11 -5.66 -10.57
N ILE A 382 -1.19 -6.08 -9.91
CA ILE A 382 -2.56 -5.71 -10.29
C ILE A 382 -2.76 -4.21 -10.16
N ALA A 383 -2.29 -3.58 -9.07
CA ALA A 383 -2.33 -2.12 -8.92
C ALA A 383 -1.59 -1.40 -10.06
N GLY A 384 -0.41 -1.88 -10.45
CA GLY A 384 0.33 -1.34 -11.60
C GLY A 384 -0.42 -1.50 -12.93
N ARG A 385 -0.99 -2.68 -13.19
CA ARG A 385 -1.79 -2.95 -14.39
C ARG A 385 -3.05 -2.07 -14.43
N ASN A 386 -3.74 -1.93 -13.30
CA ASN A 386 -4.91 -1.08 -13.16
C ASN A 386 -4.56 0.38 -13.41
N ALA A 387 -3.44 0.88 -12.88
CA ALA A 387 -3.01 2.25 -13.12
C ALA A 387 -2.77 2.53 -14.61
N LEU A 388 -2.09 1.61 -15.31
CA LEU A 388 -1.83 1.74 -16.74
C LEU A 388 -3.12 1.60 -17.57
N LEU A 389 -3.99 0.65 -17.24
CA LEU A 389 -5.28 0.49 -17.92
C LEU A 389 -6.16 1.73 -17.72
N ALA A 390 -6.27 2.23 -16.48
CA ALA A 390 -7.02 3.45 -16.19
C ALA A 390 -6.45 4.66 -16.93
N LEU A 391 -5.12 4.79 -17.00
CA LEU A 391 -4.48 5.84 -17.78
C LEU A 391 -4.86 5.75 -19.26
N VAL A 392 -4.69 4.60 -19.90
CA VAL A 392 -4.93 4.47 -21.36
C VAL A 392 -6.41 4.59 -21.70
N VAL A 393 -7.27 3.89 -20.98
CA VAL A 393 -8.72 3.84 -21.23
C VAL A 393 -9.38 5.20 -21.04
N THR A 394 -8.82 6.08 -20.20
CA THR A 394 -9.35 7.43 -20.02
C THR A 394 -8.62 8.47 -20.87
N ALA A 395 -7.30 8.37 -21.03
CA ALA A 395 -6.52 9.33 -21.82
C ALA A 395 -6.88 9.30 -23.30
N VAL A 396 -6.95 8.12 -23.93
CA VAL A 396 -7.17 8.03 -25.38
C VAL A 396 -8.53 8.62 -25.78
N PRO A 397 -9.66 8.24 -25.13
CA PRO A 397 -10.93 8.92 -25.41
C PRO A 397 -10.90 10.40 -25.07
N ALA A 398 -10.20 10.82 -24.01
CA ALA A 398 -10.09 12.23 -23.66
C ALA A 398 -9.37 13.06 -24.73
N VAL A 399 -8.31 12.50 -25.34
CA VAL A 399 -7.62 13.09 -26.49
C VAL A 399 -8.60 13.24 -27.65
N VAL A 400 -9.30 12.15 -28.02
CA VAL A 400 -10.21 12.15 -29.18
C VAL A 400 -11.37 13.12 -28.97
N LEU A 401 -12.07 13.04 -27.83
CA LEU A 401 -13.22 13.88 -27.53
C LEU A 401 -12.84 15.36 -27.57
N THR A 402 -11.75 15.73 -26.91
CA THR A 402 -11.32 17.13 -26.86
C THR A 402 -10.69 17.59 -28.17
N ALA A 403 -10.05 16.70 -28.94
CA ALA A 403 -9.54 17.03 -30.26
C ALA A 403 -10.65 17.39 -31.24
N VAL A 404 -11.79 16.70 -31.17
CA VAL A 404 -12.96 16.95 -32.00
C VAL A 404 -13.69 18.23 -31.58
N THR A 405 -13.78 18.52 -30.28
CA THR A 405 -14.53 19.70 -29.80
C THR A 405 -13.70 20.99 -29.74
N VAL A 406 -12.37 20.89 -29.67
CA VAL A 406 -11.46 22.03 -29.49
C VAL A 406 -10.33 22.00 -30.52
N ASN A 407 -9.30 21.18 -30.32
CA ASN A 407 -8.20 20.93 -31.26
C ASN A 407 -7.29 19.80 -30.74
N PHE A 408 -6.48 19.21 -31.62
CA PHE A 408 -5.60 18.09 -31.29
C PHE A 408 -4.65 18.36 -30.12
N GLN A 409 -4.03 19.55 -30.09
CA GLN A 409 -3.07 19.92 -29.05
C GLN A 409 -3.74 19.96 -27.66
N SER A 410 -4.96 20.50 -27.59
CA SER A 410 -5.79 20.52 -26.38
C SER A 410 -6.24 19.12 -25.96
N GLY A 411 -6.47 18.25 -26.94
CA GLY A 411 -6.70 16.82 -26.74
C GLY A 411 -5.54 16.16 -26.00
N VAL A 412 -4.30 16.37 -26.45
CA VAL A 412 -3.11 15.79 -25.81
C VAL A 412 -3.00 16.19 -24.34
N TYR A 413 -3.10 17.49 -24.02
CA TYR A 413 -3.00 17.95 -22.62
C TYR A 413 -4.16 17.47 -21.74
N THR A 414 -5.39 17.46 -22.27
CA THR A 414 -6.54 16.90 -21.55
C THR A 414 -6.38 15.40 -21.31
N GLY A 415 -5.87 14.66 -22.30
CA GLY A 415 -5.55 13.25 -22.20
C GLY A 415 -4.51 12.94 -21.13
N ILE A 416 -3.41 13.71 -21.08
CA ILE A 416 -2.39 13.59 -20.02
C ILE A 416 -3.04 13.84 -18.65
N MET A 417 -3.82 14.91 -18.52
CA MET A 417 -4.45 15.29 -17.26
C MET A 417 -5.39 14.19 -16.74
N VAL A 418 -6.35 13.78 -17.56
CA VAL A 418 -7.36 12.76 -17.22
C VAL A 418 -6.70 11.40 -17.00
N GLY A 419 -5.75 11.00 -17.86
CA GLY A 419 -5.03 9.74 -17.75
C GLY A 419 -4.17 9.63 -16.48
N VAL A 420 -3.42 10.68 -16.15
CA VAL A 420 -2.64 10.73 -14.90
C VAL A 420 -3.58 10.69 -13.70
N LEU A 421 -4.65 11.48 -13.68
CA LEU A 421 -5.64 11.44 -12.60
C LEU A 421 -6.24 10.03 -12.43
N ALA A 422 -6.70 9.39 -13.51
CA ALA A 422 -7.23 8.03 -13.47
C ALA A 422 -6.20 7.01 -12.95
N GLY A 423 -4.97 7.08 -13.45
CA GLY A 423 -3.88 6.20 -13.03
C GLY A 423 -3.51 6.39 -11.55
N THR A 424 -3.50 7.62 -11.05
CA THR A 424 -3.25 7.90 -9.62
C THR A 424 -4.35 7.36 -8.72
N VAL A 425 -5.60 7.52 -9.12
CA VAL A 425 -6.77 7.03 -8.39
C VAL A 425 -6.81 5.51 -8.36
N HIS A 426 -6.38 4.81 -9.42
CA HIS A 426 -6.50 3.35 -9.55
C HIS A 426 -5.21 2.54 -9.36
N GLY A 427 -4.05 3.17 -9.11
CA GLY A 427 -2.89 2.42 -8.63
C GLY A 427 -1.56 3.14 -8.48
N PHE A 428 -1.25 4.22 -9.22
CA PHE A 428 0.08 4.86 -9.12
C PHE A 428 0.38 5.37 -7.71
N ASN A 429 -0.64 5.85 -6.99
CA ASN A 429 -0.48 6.30 -5.61
C ASN A 429 -0.13 5.13 -4.67
N ASP A 430 -0.83 3.99 -4.75
CA ASP A 430 -0.56 2.82 -3.91
C ASP A 430 0.81 2.20 -4.24
N LEU A 431 1.16 2.13 -5.53
CA LEU A 431 2.46 1.64 -6.00
C LEU A 431 3.61 2.55 -5.51
N GLY A 432 3.44 3.86 -5.65
CA GLY A 432 4.41 4.85 -5.19
C GLY A 432 4.62 4.78 -3.66
N LYS A 433 3.53 4.72 -2.89
CA LYS A 433 3.57 4.54 -1.43
C LYS A 433 4.26 3.25 -1.03
N HIS A 434 3.95 2.13 -1.69
CA HIS A 434 4.60 0.84 -1.41
C HIS A 434 6.09 0.86 -1.76
N ALA A 435 6.46 1.46 -2.89
CA ALA A 435 7.86 1.63 -3.29
C ALA A 435 8.64 2.50 -2.29
N ILE A 436 8.08 3.64 -1.86
CA ILE A 436 8.67 4.51 -0.84
C ILE A 436 8.85 3.74 0.47
N LEU A 437 7.83 3.01 0.93
CA LEU A 437 7.91 2.21 2.15
C LEU A 437 9.03 1.17 2.06
N ARG A 438 9.12 0.44 0.94
CA ARG A 438 10.17 -0.55 0.71
C ARG A 438 11.56 0.08 0.65
N LEU A 439 11.70 1.24 0.03
CA LEU A 439 12.96 1.99 -0.02
C LEU A 439 13.43 2.39 1.39
N LEU A 440 12.52 2.88 2.23
CA LEU A 440 12.84 3.27 3.60
C LEU A 440 13.20 2.05 4.48
N LEU A 441 12.50 0.94 4.33
CA LEU A 441 12.81 -0.32 5.02
C LEU A 441 14.16 -0.90 4.55
N TRP A 442 14.45 -0.81 3.26
CA TRP A 442 15.73 -1.24 2.69
C TRP A 442 16.90 -0.39 3.17
N ARG A 443 16.74 0.94 3.21
CA ARG A 443 17.75 1.86 3.76
C ARG A 443 18.06 1.56 5.24
N ARG A 444 17.15 0.89 5.94
CA ARG A 444 17.29 0.43 7.33
C ARG A 444 17.86 -0.97 7.47
N GLN A 445 18.19 -1.65 6.36
CA GLN A 445 18.58 -3.06 6.31
C GLN A 445 17.54 -3.99 6.97
N GLN A 446 16.27 -3.58 6.98
CA GLN A 446 15.16 -4.36 7.54
C GLN A 446 14.52 -5.28 6.49
N THR A 447 14.58 -4.87 5.23
CA THR A 447 14.17 -5.66 4.07
C THR A 447 15.21 -5.54 2.96
N SER A 448 15.20 -6.45 2.00
CA SER A 448 16.03 -6.37 0.80
C SER A 448 15.21 -5.90 -0.43
N LEU A 449 15.87 -5.35 -1.45
CA LEU A 449 15.20 -4.95 -2.71
C LEU A 449 14.55 -6.16 -3.40
N ARG A 450 15.16 -7.34 -3.30
CA ARG A 450 14.62 -8.61 -3.80
C ARG A 450 14.07 -9.46 -2.65
N TYR A 451 13.24 -8.86 -1.79
CA TYR A 451 12.75 -9.51 -0.56
C TYR A 451 12.08 -10.87 -0.80
N ALA A 452 11.28 -11.01 -1.87
CA ALA A 452 10.67 -12.30 -2.23
C ALA A 452 11.72 -13.41 -2.42
N ARG A 453 12.84 -13.12 -3.09
CA ARG A 453 13.93 -14.10 -3.30
C ARG A 453 14.59 -14.49 -1.97
N LEU A 454 14.78 -13.53 -1.07
CA LEU A 454 15.34 -13.81 0.25
C LEU A 454 14.40 -14.66 1.11
N LEU A 455 13.09 -14.41 1.05
CA LEU A 455 12.09 -15.19 1.76
C LEU A 455 11.88 -16.58 1.16
N ASP A 456 11.93 -16.71 -0.18
CA ASP A 456 11.94 -18.00 -0.86
C ASP A 456 13.17 -18.81 -0.45
N TRP A 457 14.36 -18.19 -0.42
CA TRP A 457 15.57 -18.85 0.08
C TRP A 457 15.48 -19.26 1.56
N ALA A 458 14.88 -18.42 2.41
CA ALA A 458 14.62 -18.78 3.80
C ALA A 458 13.60 -19.93 3.93
N ALA A 459 12.68 -20.06 2.96
CA ALA A 459 11.77 -21.19 2.89
C ALA A 459 12.48 -22.48 2.43
N ASP A 460 13.41 -22.37 1.47
CA ASP A 460 14.30 -23.48 1.05
C ASP A 460 15.22 -23.93 2.19
N CYS A 461 15.63 -22.99 3.05
CA CYS A 461 16.32 -23.25 4.31
C CYS A 461 15.40 -23.76 5.42
N LEU A 462 14.14 -24.14 5.14
CA LEU A 462 13.18 -24.66 6.11
C LEU A 462 12.88 -23.73 7.30
N LEU A 463 13.32 -22.46 7.26
CA LEU A 463 13.04 -21.47 8.30
C LEU A 463 11.63 -20.88 8.12
N LEU A 464 11.26 -20.65 6.86
CA LEU A 464 9.92 -20.23 6.45
C LEU A 464 9.20 -21.36 5.70
N GLN A 465 7.90 -21.17 5.54
CA GLN A 465 7.04 -21.98 4.70
C GLN A 465 6.20 -21.03 3.83
N LYS A 466 6.13 -21.32 2.54
CA LYS A 466 5.31 -20.58 1.59
C LYS A 466 3.87 -21.07 1.66
N VAL A 467 2.92 -20.15 1.84
CA VAL A 467 1.47 -20.43 1.92
C VAL A 467 0.77 -19.49 0.96
N GLY A 468 0.38 -19.99 -0.21
CA GLY A 468 -0.09 -19.14 -1.32
C GLY A 468 0.96 -18.10 -1.71
N GLY A 469 0.55 -16.82 -1.77
CA GLY A 469 1.46 -15.70 -2.01
C GLY A 469 2.26 -15.21 -0.79
N GLY A 470 2.02 -15.80 0.39
CA GLY A 470 2.59 -15.37 1.67
C GLY A 470 3.63 -16.32 2.25
N TYR A 471 4.26 -15.86 3.32
CA TYR A 471 5.29 -16.59 4.07
C TYR A 471 4.87 -16.70 5.52
N THR A 472 5.00 -17.89 6.09
CA THR A 472 4.87 -18.11 7.53
C THR A 472 6.16 -18.71 8.07
N PHE A 473 6.47 -18.47 9.34
CA PHE A 473 7.53 -19.25 9.97
C PHE A 473 7.07 -20.69 10.06
N ARG A 474 7.94 -21.63 9.66
CA ARG A 474 7.60 -23.07 9.67
C ARG A 474 7.10 -23.54 11.04
N HIS A 475 7.56 -22.87 12.11
CA HIS A 475 7.02 -23.07 13.43
C HIS A 475 6.98 -21.77 14.26
N ARG A 476 5.95 -21.62 15.10
CA ARG A 476 5.80 -20.45 15.98
C ARG A 476 6.93 -20.32 17.00
N LEU A 477 7.53 -21.43 17.42
CA LEU A 477 8.69 -21.40 18.33
C LEU A 477 9.93 -20.81 17.66
N LEU A 478 10.14 -21.09 16.37
CA LEU A 478 11.22 -20.49 15.60
C LEU A 478 10.98 -18.98 15.41
N GLN A 479 9.72 -18.59 15.16
CA GLN A 479 9.33 -17.18 15.16
C GLN A 479 9.62 -16.51 16.51
N ALA A 480 9.24 -17.14 17.63
CA ALA A 480 9.50 -16.63 18.98
C ALA A 480 11.00 -16.49 19.24
N TYR A 481 11.80 -17.48 18.86
CA TYR A 481 13.26 -17.41 18.92
C TYR A 481 13.84 -16.20 18.17
N PHE A 482 13.38 -15.98 16.93
CA PHE A 482 13.80 -14.79 16.16
C PHE A 482 13.27 -13.49 16.77
N ALA A 483 12.12 -13.49 17.44
CA ALA A 483 11.54 -12.29 18.04
C ALA A 483 12.25 -11.87 19.34
N ASP A 484 12.53 -12.84 20.22
CA ASP A 484 12.95 -12.63 21.60
C ASP A 484 14.43 -12.26 21.77
N ARG A 485 15.28 -12.55 20.77
CA ARG A 485 16.72 -12.18 20.78
C ARG A 485 16.93 -10.65 20.88
N ARG A 486 16.82 -10.09 22.08
CA ARG A 486 17.17 -8.70 22.43
C ARG A 486 18.61 -8.49 21.96
N ALA A 487 18.79 -7.39 21.24
CA ALA A 487 20.07 -7.05 20.62
C ALA A 487 21.16 -6.91 21.69
#